data_AF-A0A847W6V9-F1
#
_entry.id   AF-A0A847W6V9-F1
#
_cell.length_a   1.000
_cell.length_b   1.000
_cell.length_c   1.000
_cell.angle_alpha   90.00
_cell.angle_beta   90.00
_cell.angle_gamma   90.00
#
_symmetry.space_group_name_H-M   'P 1'
#
loop_
_entity.id
_entity.type
_entity.pdbx_description
1 polymer ?
#
loop_
_entity_poly.entity_id
_entity_poly.type
_entity_poly.pdbx_seq_one_letter_code
_entity_poly.pdbx_strand_id
1 'polypeptide(L)'
;IIGVTAPANKCGVAVTGSTTPLAVPFGELTVGFFSDLAQTLKVTTNAENGYQVTAIQNDHLGRDGRACPNPASDPACIVDAVVSGMTPAAAADWNSVTGDQIGFAFTLGAATDGVTRDFHYNDGGATYNARHFADLSAGNSPEKIFSRGGGALDDQVEVCYRLTPSATNVAGDYENYIVYTATATF
;
A
#
# COMPACT_ATOMS: atom_id res chain seq x y z
N ILE A 1 -8.20 11.65 0.42
CA ILE A 1 -8.26 10.26 -0.09
C ILE A 1 -9.60 10.08 -0.78
N ILE A 2 -9.62 9.41 -1.93
CA ILE A 2 -10.81 9.13 -2.74
C ILE A 2 -10.89 7.60 -2.91
N GLY A 3 -12.06 7.02 -2.66
CA GLY A 3 -12.28 5.58 -2.89
C GLY A 3 -12.38 5.24 -4.37
N VAL A 4 -12.01 4.02 -4.74
CA VAL A 4 -12.20 3.47 -6.08
C VAL A 4 -13.36 2.50 -6.05
N THR A 5 -14.30 2.65 -6.98
CA THR A 5 -15.44 1.74 -7.14
C THR A 5 -15.09 0.63 -8.13
N ALA A 6 -15.36 -0.63 -7.77
CA ALA A 6 -15.27 -1.77 -8.67
C ALA A 6 -16.51 -1.86 -9.60
N PRO A 7 -16.37 -2.42 -10.82
CA PRO A 7 -15.13 -2.91 -11.42
C PRO A 7 -14.26 -1.76 -11.93
N ALA A 8 -12.94 -1.86 -11.71
CA ALA A 8 -11.95 -0.92 -12.23
C ALA A 8 -10.62 -1.63 -12.48
N ASN A 9 -9.80 -1.08 -13.37
CA ASN A 9 -8.40 -1.47 -13.53
C ASN A 9 -7.51 -0.36 -12.98
N LYS A 10 -6.63 -0.69 -12.04
CA LYS A 10 -5.70 0.22 -11.36
C LYS A 10 -4.36 -0.48 -11.18
N CYS A 11 -3.26 0.26 -11.33
CA CYS A 11 -1.91 -0.30 -11.23
C CYS A 11 -1.70 -1.59 -12.08
N GLY A 12 -2.27 -1.63 -13.29
CA GLY A 12 -2.16 -2.76 -14.20
C GLY A 12 -2.99 -4.00 -13.85
N VAL A 13 -3.81 -3.95 -12.79
CA VAL A 13 -4.61 -5.09 -12.32
C VAL A 13 -6.07 -4.72 -12.11
N ALA A 14 -6.96 -5.72 -12.19
CA ALA A 14 -8.36 -5.54 -11.88
C ALA A 14 -8.55 -5.50 -10.35
N VAL A 15 -9.26 -4.50 -9.83
CA VAL A 15 -9.58 -4.47 -8.40
C VAL A 15 -10.70 -5.46 -8.08
N THR A 16 -10.58 -6.17 -6.96
CA THR A 16 -11.51 -7.22 -6.52
C THR A 16 -12.70 -6.67 -5.73
N GLY A 17 -12.69 -5.38 -5.37
CA GLY A 17 -13.74 -4.73 -4.58
C GLY A 17 -13.65 -3.21 -4.61
N SER A 18 -14.60 -2.56 -3.94
CA SER A 18 -14.65 -1.09 -3.83
C SER A 18 -14.05 -0.60 -2.52
N THR A 19 -13.41 0.56 -2.55
CA THR A 19 -12.89 1.25 -1.35
C THR A 19 -13.65 2.55 -1.10
N THR A 20 -13.47 3.11 0.09
CA THR A 20 -13.97 4.45 0.45
C THR A 20 -12.78 5.32 0.86
N PRO A 21 -12.94 6.64 1.07
CA PRO A 21 -11.85 7.47 1.60
C PRO A 21 -11.24 7.01 2.93
N LEU A 22 -11.98 6.25 3.74
CA LEU A 22 -11.57 5.86 5.10
C LEU A 22 -11.34 4.35 5.27
N ALA A 23 -11.60 3.54 4.25
CA ALA A 23 -11.50 2.09 4.37
C ALA A 23 -11.09 1.42 3.05
N VAL A 24 -10.29 0.35 3.18
CA VAL A 24 -9.88 -0.57 2.13
C VAL A 24 -10.38 -1.99 2.50
N PRO A 25 -11.69 -2.28 2.33
CA PRO A 25 -12.28 -3.52 2.80
C PRO A 25 -12.04 -4.64 1.77
N PHE A 26 -11.01 -5.45 1.98
CA PHE A 26 -10.71 -6.60 1.10
C PHE A 26 -11.82 -7.64 1.06
N GLY A 27 -12.70 -7.68 2.07
CA GLY A 27 -13.76 -8.67 2.16
C GLY A 27 -13.21 -10.05 2.48
N GLU A 28 -13.81 -11.09 1.89
CA GLU A 28 -13.36 -12.47 2.08
C GLU A 28 -12.06 -12.73 1.32
N LEU A 29 -11.03 -13.16 2.06
CA LEU A 29 -9.73 -13.47 1.52
C LEU A 29 -9.63 -14.95 1.18
N THR A 30 -9.18 -15.26 -0.04
CA THR A 30 -8.92 -16.65 -0.45
C THR A 30 -7.42 -16.92 -0.41
N VAL A 31 -7.02 -17.98 0.29
CA VAL A 31 -5.61 -18.42 0.35
C VAL A 31 -5.12 -18.78 -1.06
N GLY A 32 -3.91 -18.30 -1.41
CA GLY A 32 -3.30 -18.58 -2.71
C GLY A 32 -3.84 -17.71 -3.85
N PHE A 33 -4.57 -16.64 -3.55
CA PHE A 33 -5.02 -15.66 -4.54
C PHE A 33 -4.73 -14.25 -4.05
N PHE A 34 -4.34 -13.38 -4.98
CA PHE A 34 -4.26 -11.95 -4.71
C PHE A 34 -5.65 -11.35 -4.59
N SER A 35 -5.82 -10.53 -3.55
CA SER A 35 -6.90 -9.55 -3.45
C SER A 35 -6.31 -8.17 -3.70
N ASP A 36 -6.84 -7.45 -4.68
CA ASP A 36 -6.29 -6.17 -5.14
C ASP A 36 -7.34 -5.08 -4.98
N LEU A 37 -7.01 -4.00 -4.26
CA LEU A 37 -7.89 -2.84 -4.08
C LEU A 37 -7.13 -1.56 -4.41
N ALA A 38 -7.83 -0.43 -4.53
CA ALA A 38 -7.17 0.85 -4.80
C ALA A 38 -7.87 2.03 -4.16
N GLN A 39 -7.12 3.09 -3.88
CA GLN A 39 -7.59 4.43 -3.56
C GLN A 39 -6.83 5.45 -4.42
N THR A 40 -7.33 6.68 -4.48
CA THR A 40 -6.60 7.81 -5.04
C THR A 40 -6.29 8.82 -3.94
N LEU A 41 -5.01 9.12 -3.74
CA LEU A 41 -4.56 10.20 -2.89
C LEU A 41 -4.63 11.51 -3.67
N LYS A 42 -5.23 12.53 -3.06
CA LYS A 42 -5.35 13.87 -3.64
C LYS A 42 -4.63 14.86 -2.73
N VAL A 43 -3.74 15.67 -3.30
CA VAL A 43 -3.02 16.74 -2.59
C VAL A 43 -3.33 18.06 -3.30
N THR A 44 -3.83 19.03 -2.55
CA THR A 44 -4.05 20.39 -3.03
C THR A 44 -3.25 21.32 -2.14
N THR A 45 -2.36 22.13 -2.73
CA THR A 45 -1.48 23.03 -1.96
C THR A 45 -1.16 24.31 -2.75
N ASN A 46 -0.78 25.37 -2.04
CA ASN A 46 -0.29 26.63 -2.60
C ASN A 46 1.20 26.87 -2.29
N ALA A 47 1.91 25.86 -1.79
CA ALA A 47 3.33 25.94 -1.45
C ALA A 47 4.19 26.23 -2.70
N GLU A 48 5.12 27.19 -2.62
CA GLU A 48 5.95 27.61 -3.76
C GLU A 48 6.91 26.51 -4.22
N ASN A 49 7.41 25.71 -3.27
CA ASN A 49 8.38 24.64 -3.51
C ASN A 49 7.73 23.24 -3.55
N GLY A 50 6.39 23.16 -3.55
CA GLY A 50 5.62 21.94 -3.74
C GLY A 50 5.35 21.15 -2.45
N TYR A 51 5.42 19.82 -2.52
CA TYR A 51 5.13 18.94 -1.38
C TYR A 51 5.80 17.56 -1.51
N GLN A 52 5.84 16.84 -0.40
CA GLN A 52 6.07 15.39 -0.37
C GLN A 52 4.97 14.68 0.42
N VAL A 53 4.69 13.43 0.06
CA VAL A 53 3.82 12.55 0.83
C VAL A 53 4.63 11.37 1.36
N THR A 54 4.54 11.14 2.66
CA THR A 54 5.06 9.95 3.33
C THR A 54 3.93 9.03 3.78
N ALA A 55 4.22 7.75 3.94
CA ALA A 55 3.30 6.75 4.43
C ALA A 55 3.95 5.87 5.51
N ILE A 56 3.14 5.47 6.48
CA ILE A 56 3.50 4.53 7.54
C ILE A 56 2.25 3.76 7.96
N GLN A 57 2.39 2.48 8.29
CA GLN A 57 1.35 1.71 8.95
C GLN A 57 1.61 1.61 10.45
N ASN A 58 0.56 1.34 11.22
CA ASN A 58 0.71 1.18 12.66
C ASN A 58 1.39 -0.12 13.07
N ASP A 59 1.08 -1.20 12.35
CA ASP A 59 1.53 -2.57 12.58
C ASP A 59 1.16 -3.41 11.35
N HIS A 60 1.53 -4.69 11.38
CA HIS A 60 0.92 -5.72 10.53
C HIS A 60 -0.60 -5.79 10.71
N LEU A 61 -1.29 -6.45 9.77
CA LEU A 61 -2.73 -6.68 9.93
C LEU A 61 -2.97 -7.68 11.04
N GLY A 62 -3.49 -7.19 12.16
CA GLY A 62 -3.78 -7.98 13.34
C GLY A 62 -5.23 -8.42 13.38
N ARG A 63 -5.44 -9.68 13.78
CA ARG A 63 -6.79 -10.21 13.97
C ARG A 63 -7.54 -9.43 15.06
N ASP A 64 -8.76 -9.03 14.77
CA ASP A 64 -9.63 -8.23 15.65
C ASP A 64 -8.93 -6.91 16.10
N GLY A 65 -8.05 -6.37 15.24
CA GLY A 65 -7.30 -5.13 15.47
C GLY A 65 -6.19 -5.23 16.53
N ARG A 66 -5.78 -6.44 16.93
CA ARG A 66 -4.74 -6.64 17.95
C ARG A 66 -3.34 -6.31 17.43
N ALA A 67 -2.39 -6.07 18.33
CA ALA A 67 -0.98 -5.90 17.97
C ALA A 67 -0.31 -7.23 17.54
N CYS A 68 0.74 -7.12 16.72
CA CYS A 68 1.46 -8.21 16.09
C CYS A 68 2.98 -8.18 16.42
N PRO A 69 3.38 -8.45 17.69
CA PRO A 69 4.77 -8.28 18.13
C PRO A 69 5.75 -9.32 17.55
N ASN A 70 5.26 -10.50 17.13
CA ASN A 70 6.05 -11.58 16.54
C ASN A 70 5.35 -12.12 15.29
N PRO A 71 5.15 -11.28 14.26
CA PRO A 71 4.19 -11.50 13.18
C PRO A 71 4.51 -12.74 12.34
N ALA A 72 5.79 -13.07 12.13
CA ALA A 72 6.23 -14.22 11.35
C ALA A 72 5.87 -15.58 11.99
N SER A 73 5.65 -15.64 13.31
CA SER A 73 5.29 -16.87 14.04
C SER A 73 3.88 -16.83 14.61
N ASP A 74 3.15 -15.74 14.39
CA ASP A 74 1.82 -15.52 14.94
C ASP A 74 0.73 -15.71 13.86
N PRO A 75 -0.03 -16.81 13.87
CA PRO A 75 -1.05 -17.06 12.85
C PRO A 75 -2.22 -16.05 12.90
N ALA A 76 -2.36 -15.27 13.96
CA ALA A 76 -3.35 -14.20 14.04
C ALA A 76 -2.81 -12.84 13.57
N CYS A 77 -1.71 -12.85 12.82
CA CYS A 77 -1.16 -11.69 12.11
C CYS A 77 -0.98 -12.02 10.62
N ILE A 78 -1.58 -11.21 9.74
CA ILE A 78 -1.20 -11.18 8.33
C ILE A 78 -0.01 -10.24 8.24
N VAL A 79 1.16 -10.81 7.96
CA VAL A 79 2.43 -10.09 7.88
C VAL A 79 2.44 -9.11 6.71
N ASP A 80 3.43 -8.21 6.73
CA ASP A 80 3.83 -7.46 5.55
C ASP A 80 4.29 -8.39 4.44
N ALA A 81 4.14 -7.96 3.19
CA ALA A 81 4.45 -8.81 2.05
C ALA A 81 5.89 -9.34 2.10
N VAL A 82 6.03 -10.67 2.05
CA VAL A 82 7.31 -11.36 2.11
C VAL A 82 7.78 -11.67 0.69
N VAL A 83 8.46 -10.71 0.07
CA VAL A 83 9.06 -10.87 -1.27
C VAL A 83 10.54 -10.52 -1.20
N SER A 84 11.39 -11.34 -1.83
CA SER A 84 12.84 -11.15 -1.78
C SER A 84 13.25 -9.77 -2.28
N GLY A 85 14.00 -9.03 -1.46
CA GLY A 85 14.44 -7.67 -1.77
C GLY A 85 13.40 -6.57 -1.51
N MET A 86 12.16 -6.93 -1.17
CA MET A 86 11.14 -5.95 -0.79
C MET A 86 11.41 -5.42 0.62
N THR A 87 11.36 -4.10 0.77
CA THR A 87 11.46 -3.38 2.04
C THR A 87 10.52 -2.17 1.99
N PRO A 88 10.37 -1.37 3.07
CA PRO A 88 9.62 -0.11 2.99
C PRO A 88 10.18 0.89 1.96
N ALA A 89 11.49 0.82 1.68
CA ALA A 89 12.19 1.72 0.77
C ALA A 89 12.60 1.07 -0.57
N ALA A 90 12.41 -0.24 -0.74
CA ALA A 90 12.81 -0.97 -1.94
C ALA A 90 11.65 -1.83 -2.46
N ALA A 91 11.27 -1.59 -3.72
CA ALA A 91 10.21 -2.34 -4.36
C ALA A 91 10.73 -3.63 -5.00
N ALA A 92 9.89 -4.66 -5.04
CA ALA A 92 10.15 -5.89 -5.76
C ALA A 92 8.90 -6.36 -6.52
N ASP A 93 9.10 -7.08 -7.63
CA ASP A 93 8.00 -7.65 -8.42
C ASP A 93 7.30 -8.77 -7.63
N TRP A 94 6.04 -8.55 -7.28
CA TRP A 94 5.20 -9.50 -6.56
C TRP A 94 4.11 -10.04 -7.47
N ASN A 95 4.51 -10.99 -8.32
CA ASN A 95 3.64 -11.60 -9.34
C ASN A 95 3.23 -13.04 -8.99
N SER A 96 3.68 -13.57 -7.85
CA SER A 96 3.43 -14.95 -7.43
C SER A 96 3.02 -15.04 -5.96
N VAL A 97 2.20 -16.03 -5.66
CA VAL A 97 1.81 -16.45 -4.29
C VAL A 97 2.57 -17.71 -3.84
N THR A 98 3.50 -18.20 -4.67
CA THR A 98 4.27 -19.43 -4.37
C THR A 98 5.42 -19.13 -3.42
N GLY A 99 5.84 -20.13 -2.62
CA GLY A 99 7.06 -20.03 -1.81
C GLY A 99 6.99 -18.96 -0.72
N ASP A 100 5.85 -18.89 -0.04
CA ASP A 100 5.57 -17.98 1.08
C ASP A 100 5.56 -16.49 0.72
N GLN A 101 5.36 -16.15 -0.58
CA GLN A 101 5.09 -14.78 -1.03
C GLN A 101 3.67 -14.35 -0.66
N ILE A 102 3.45 -14.15 0.63
CA ILE A 102 2.19 -13.77 1.27
C ILE A 102 2.32 -12.44 2.00
N GLY A 103 1.20 -11.87 2.44
CA GLY A 103 1.15 -10.69 3.30
C GLY A 103 0.39 -9.53 2.68
N PHE A 104 0.77 -8.31 3.06
CA PHE A 104 0.16 -7.06 2.61
C PHE A 104 1.20 -6.06 2.12
N ALA A 105 0.95 -5.45 0.96
CA ALA A 105 1.79 -4.41 0.38
C ALA A 105 0.98 -3.46 -0.51
N PHE A 106 1.66 -2.43 -1.01
CA PHE A 106 1.09 -1.46 -1.92
C PHE A 106 2.00 -1.18 -3.12
N THR A 107 1.41 -0.58 -4.15
CA THR A 107 2.12 0.03 -5.27
C THR A 107 1.47 1.34 -5.67
N LEU A 108 2.18 2.13 -6.49
CA LEU A 108 1.67 3.39 -7.02
C LEU A 108 1.31 3.22 -8.49
N GLY A 109 0.14 3.75 -8.84
CA GLY A 109 -0.42 3.71 -10.20
C GLY A 109 -0.25 5.03 -10.93
N ALA A 110 -1.25 5.37 -11.74
CA ALA A 110 -1.28 6.63 -12.47
C ALA A 110 -1.20 7.83 -11.51
N ALA A 111 -0.62 8.93 -12.00
CA ALA A 111 -0.48 10.17 -11.26
C ALA A 111 -0.68 11.37 -12.18
N THR A 112 -1.02 12.54 -11.62
CA THR A 112 -1.00 13.80 -12.35
C THR A 112 0.38 14.04 -12.96
N ASP A 113 0.42 14.56 -14.19
CA ASP A 113 1.67 14.90 -14.88
C ASP A 113 2.54 15.84 -14.03
N GLY A 114 3.82 15.46 -13.90
CA GLY A 114 4.81 16.19 -13.11
C GLY A 114 4.97 15.71 -11.66
N VAL A 115 4.10 14.81 -11.18
CA VAL A 115 4.31 14.14 -9.88
C VAL A 115 5.43 13.10 -10.01
N THR A 116 6.41 13.17 -9.13
CA THR A 116 7.46 12.15 -8.98
C THR A 116 6.99 11.10 -7.99
N ARG A 117 6.68 9.90 -8.49
CA ARG A 117 6.44 8.71 -7.65
C ARG A 117 7.78 8.12 -7.24
N ASP A 118 7.90 7.62 -6.02
CA ASP A 118 9.13 6.99 -5.53
C ASP A 118 9.35 5.59 -6.13
N PHE A 119 8.26 4.95 -6.57
CA PHE A 119 8.24 3.74 -7.40
C PHE A 119 6.89 3.64 -8.14
N HIS A 120 6.79 2.77 -9.13
CA HIS A 120 5.59 2.52 -9.92
C HIS A 120 5.40 1.03 -10.19
N TYR A 121 4.14 0.61 -10.37
CA TYR A 121 3.76 -0.82 -10.47
C TYR A 121 4.47 -1.61 -11.56
N ASN A 122 4.98 -0.96 -12.62
CA ASN A 122 5.66 -1.61 -13.74
C ASN A 122 7.11 -1.13 -13.93
N ASP A 123 7.70 -0.51 -12.90
CA ASP A 123 9.11 -0.12 -12.96
C ASP A 123 10.01 -1.33 -13.26
N GLY A 124 11.04 -1.11 -14.08
CA GLY A 124 11.97 -2.17 -14.47
C GLY A 124 11.34 -3.32 -15.28
N GLY A 125 10.11 -3.15 -15.80
CA GLY A 125 9.40 -4.20 -16.54
C GLY A 125 8.67 -5.20 -15.64
N ALA A 126 8.54 -4.91 -14.34
CA ALA A 126 7.76 -5.71 -13.41
C ALA A 126 6.27 -5.78 -13.79
N THR A 127 5.59 -6.84 -13.35
CA THR A 127 4.13 -6.96 -13.52
C THR A 127 3.40 -6.25 -12.39
N TYR A 128 3.91 -6.36 -11.16
CA TYR A 128 3.39 -5.67 -9.99
C TYR A 128 4.52 -5.40 -9.00
N ASN A 129 5.26 -4.33 -9.23
CA ASN A 129 6.34 -3.86 -8.36
C ASN A 129 5.75 -3.22 -7.10
N ALA A 130 5.96 -3.83 -5.94
CA ALA A 130 5.32 -3.44 -4.69
C ALA A 130 6.33 -3.20 -3.56
N ARG A 131 5.91 -2.45 -2.54
CA ARG A 131 6.59 -2.28 -1.25
C ARG A 131 5.58 -2.55 -0.14
N HIS A 132 6.02 -3.08 0.99
CA HIS A 132 5.21 -2.98 2.20
C HIS A 132 5.37 -1.58 2.82
N PHE A 133 4.42 -1.16 3.66
CA PHE A 133 4.54 0.13 4.33
C PHE A 133 5.64 0.09 5.39
N ALA A 134 6.24 1.24 5.70
CA ALA A 134 7.04 1.36 6.91
C ALA A 134 6.17 1.03 8.13
N ASP A 135 6.69 0.24 9.05
CA ASP A 135 5.95 -0.23 10.22
C ASP A 135 6.39 0.50 11.50
N LEU A 136 5.44 1.24 12.10
CA LEU A 136 5.64 1.97 13.36
C LEU A 136 5.88 1.04 14.54
N SER A 137 5.24 -0.14 14.60
CA SER A 137 5.40 -1.09 15.71
C SER A 137 6.83 -1.65 15.77
N ALA A 138 7.44 -1.82 14.60
CA ALA A 138 8.84 -2.19 14.41
C ALA A 138 9.84 -1.02 14.56
N GLY A 139 9.36 0.19 14.84
CA GLY A 139 10.20 1.38 15.03
C GLY A 139 10.73 2.02 13.73
N ASN A 140 10.13 1.71 12.58
CA ASN A 140 10.49 2.35 11.32
C ASN A 140 10.03 3.81 11.27
N SER A 141 10.70 4.60 10.43
CA SER A 141 10.28 5.97 10.13
C SER A 141 9.33 5.99 8.91
N PRO A 142 8.41 6.97 8.79
CA PRO A 142 7.56 7.11 7.62
C PRO A 142 8.38 7.26 6.33
N GLU A 143 8.02 6.52 5.29
CA GLU A 143 8.74 6.51 4.01
C GLU A 143 8.05 7.38 2.97
N LYS A 144 8.82 8.11 2.17
CA LYS A 144 8.28 8.94 1.09
C LYS A 144 7.76 8.05 -0.04
N ILE A 145 6.54 8.33 -0.49
CA ILE A 145 5.89 7.57 -1.57
C ILE A 145 5.76 8.38 -2.87
N PHE A 146 5.54 9.69 -2.79
CA PHE A 146 5.60 10.57 -3.96
C PHE A 146 5.81 12.02 -3.53
N SER A 147 6.16 12.86 -4.50
CA SER A 147 6.42 14.28 -4.29
C SER A 147 6.15 15.08 -5.56
N ARG A 148 6.00 16.39 -5.41
CA ARG A 148 6.04 17.33 -6.53
C ARG A 148 6.76 18.60 -6.11
N GLY A 149 7.55 19.17 -7.01
CA GLY A 149 8.12 20.51 -6.86
C GLY A 149 7.30 21.57 -7.59
N GLY A 150 7.51 22.83 -7.22
CA GLY A 150 6.82 23.99 -7.82
C GLY A 150 5.50 24.36 -7.14
N GLY A 151 4.89 25.45 -7.61
CA GLY A 151 3.89 26.26 -6.89
C GLY A 151 2.53 25.65 -6.55
N ALA A 152 1.44 26.36 -6.84
CA ALA A 152 0.10 25.87 -6.52
C ALA A 152 -0.27 24.65 -7.36
N LEU A 153 -0.72 23.59 -6.70
CA LEU A 153 -0.87 22.25 -7.27
C LEU A 153 -2.20 21.62 -6.87
N ASP A 154 -2.77 20.84 -7.79
CA ASP A 154 -3.91 19.95 -7.54
C ASP A 154 -3.63 18.57 -8.14
N ASP A 155 -3.07 17.69 -7.32
CA ASP A 155 -2.49 16.43 -7.75
C ASP A 155 -3.23 15.21 -7.26
N GLN A 156 -3.20 14.17 -8.07
CA GLN A 156 -3.75 12.86 -7.75
C GLN A 156 -2.71 11.77 -8.01
N VAL A 157 -2.66 10.77 -7.14
CA VAL A 157 -1.86 9.56 -7.30
C VAL A 157 -2.67 8.35 -6.89
N GLU A 158 -2.69 7.32 -7.72
CA GLU A 158 -3.29 6.04 -7.39
C GLU A 158 -2.38 5.25 -6.43
N VAL A 159 -2.98 4.71 -5.38
CA VAL A 159 -2.36 3.74 -4.48
C VAL A 159 -3.15 2.46 -4.57
N CYS A 160 -2.51 1.38 -4.98
CA CYS A 160 -3.12 0.06 -5.05
C CYS A 160 -2.56 -0.83 -3.96
N TYR A 161 -3.42 -1.61 -3.34
CA TYR A 161 -3.12 -2.49 -2.22
C TYR A 161 -3.28 -3.92 -2.69
N ARG A 162 -2.32 -4.78 -2.33
CA ARG A 162 -2.35 -6.21 -2.61
C ARG A 162 -2.23 -6.98 -1.32
N LEU A 163 -3.10 -7.97 -1.15
CA LEU A 163 -3.10 -8.84 0.01
C LEU A 163 -3.27 -10.30 -0.43
N THR A 164 -2.50 -11.19 0.20
CA THR A 164 -2.77 -12.64 0.19
C THR A 164 -2.44 -13.22 1.57
N PRO A 165 -3.39 -13.87 2.27
CA PRO A 165 -3.09 -14.47 3.57
C PRO A 165 -2.22 -15.73 3.43
N SER A 166 -1.52 -16.08 4.50
CA SER A 166 -0.91 -17.40 4.65
C SER A 166 -1.97 -18.47 4.90
N ALA A 167 -1.69 -19.70 4.47
CA ALA A 167 -2.51 -20.87 4.81
C ALA A 167 -2.54 -21.16 6.33
N THR A 168 -1.59 -20.61 7.09
CA THR A 168 -1.55 -20.73 8.56
C THR A 168 -2.34 -19.66 9.29
N ASN A 169 -2.82 -18.62 8.58
CA ASN A 169 -3.62 -17.59 9.22
C ASN A 169 -4.95 -18.17 9.72
N VAL A 170 -5.31 -17.85 10.96
CA VAL A 170 -6.58 -18.29 11.54
C VAL A 170 -7.74 -17.44 11.00
N ALA A 171 -8.94 -18.00 10.92
CA ALA A 171 -10.11 -17.22 10.51
C ALA A 171 -10.38 -16.06 11.49
N GLY A 172 -10.74 -14.90 10.95
CA GLY A 172 -11.10 -13.69 11.69
C GLY A 172 -11.04 -12.44 10.82
N ASP A 173 -11.43 -11.31 11.39
CA ASP A 173 -11.29 -10.01 10.75
C ASP A 173 -9.90 -9.46 11.04
N TYR A 174 -9.22 -8.93 10.02
CA TYR A 174 -7.84 -8.47 10.11
C TYR A 174 -7.77 -7.00 9.74
N GLU A 175 -7.16 -6.21 10.62
CA GLU A 175 -7.17 -4.75 10.47
C GLU A 175 -5.81 -4.14 10.83
N ASN A 176 -5.48 -3.06 10.14
CA ASN A 176 -4.47 -2.09 10.50
C ASN A 176 -4.91 -0.71 9.98
N TYR A 177 -4.11 0.33 10.18
CA TYR A 177 -4.34 1.63 9.58
C TYR A 177 -3.07 2.20 8.98
N ILE A 178 -3.25 2.91 7.86
CA ILE A 178 -2.18 3.61 7.14
C ILE A 178 -2.34 5.11 7.36
N VAL A 179 -1.26 5.77 7.75
CA VAL A 179 -1.19 7.23 7.88
C VAL A 179 -0.41 7.78 6.70
N TYR A 180 -1.08 8.61 5.91
CA TYR A 180 -0.45 9.41 4.86
C TYR A 180 -0.24 10.84 5.35
N THR A 181 1.01 11.33 5.29
CA THR A 181 1.34 12.70 5.68
C THR A 181 1.79 13.50 4.47
N ALA A 182 1.05 14.54 4.11
CA ALA A 182 1.46 15.49 3.09
C ALA A 182 2.17 16.69 3.76
N THR A 183 3.43 16.89 3.44
CA THR A 183 4.25 18.01 3.93
C THR A 183 4.50 18.98 2.79
N ALA A 184 3.96 20.19 2.93
CA ALA A 184 4.19 21.29 2.00
C ALA A 184 5.59 21.90 2.18
N THR A 185 6.19 22.38 1.09
CA THR A 185 7.50 23.05 1.08
C THR A 185 7.30 24.48 0.61
N PHE A 186 7.59 25.46 1.47
CA PHE A 186 7.49 26.89 1.16
C PHE A 186 8.84 27.50 0.84
#